data_AF-A0A7H0Y1Z3-F1
#
_entry.id   AF-A0A7H0Y1Z3-F1
#
_cell.length_a   1.000
_cell.length_b   1.000
_cell.length_c   1.000
_cell.angle_alpha   90.00
_cell.angle_beta   90.00
_cell.angle_gamma   90.00
#
_symmetry.space_group_name_H-M   'P 1'
#
loop_
_entity.id
_entity.type
_entity.pdbx_description
1 polymer ?
#
loop_
_entity_poly.entity_id
_entity_poly.type
_entity_poly.pdbx_seq_one_letter_code
_entity_poly.pdbx_strand_id
1 'polypeptide(L)'
;MGRDRPIEVHVNSKGSKHHVFQELMHAEDAYAFIPVDGRYKTDIYNQGLLDGRTRAVNFFSTLFECESPWVLVLPLQTAKGNLNNNSFVGVVSLAQTYIVRMREAVTFLNNVCMSCGEYGSAKCYLSLTFDCGEDDREQYRDSSWFEMQKEIRRKRKDRVFPV
;
A
#
# COMPACT_ATOMS: atom_id res chain seq x y z
N MET A 1 -16.89 -11.15 -15.61
CA MET A 1 -15.60 -10.45 -15.47
C MET A 1 -15.58 -9.78 -14.10
N GLY A 2 -14.49 -9.90 -13.34
CA GLY A 2 -14.38 -9.23 -12.04
C GLY A 2 -14.28 -7.72 -12.22
N ARG A 3 -14.78 -6.94 -11.25
CA ARG A 3 -14.57 -5.49 -11.21
C ARG A 3 -13.12 -5.19 -10.87
N ASP A 4 -12.60 -4.08 -11.40
CA ASP A 4 -11.25 -3.60 -11.12
C ASP A 4 -11.06 -3.40 -9.61
N ARG A 5 -9.86 -3.73 -9.12
CA ARG A 5 -9.49 -3.61 -7.71
C ARG A 5 -8.16 -2.88 -7.58
N PRO A 6 -7.98 -2.10 -6.49
CA PRO A 6 -6.68 -1.51 -6.22
C PRO A 6 -5.64 -2.60 -6.05
N ILE A 7 -4.44 -2.30 -6.49
CA ILE A 7 -3.29 -3.15 -6.31
C ILE A 7 -2.97 -3.13 -4.81
N GLU A 8 -3.19 -4.27 -4.15
CA GLU A 8 -2.82 -4.41 -2.75
C GLU A 8 -1.30 -4.47 -2.62
N VAL A 9 -0.79 -3.56 -1.81
CA VAL A 9 0.63 -3.36 -1.52
C VAL A 9 0.81 -3.40 0.00
N HIS A 10 1.78 -4.20 0.42
CA HIS A 10 2.06 -4.50 1.82
C HIS A 10 3.57 -4.74 2.00
N VAL A 11 4.06 -4.64 3.23
CA VAL A 11 5.48 -4.85 3.59
C VAL A 11 6.04 -6.15 3.00
N ASN A 12 5.27 -7.24 3.08
CA ASN A 12 5.65 -8.56 2.58
C ASN A 12 5.53 -8.74 1.04
N SER A 13 5.33 -7.65 0.29
CA SER A 13 5.14 -7.70 -1.16
C SER A 13 6.44 -8.11 -1.83
N LYS A 14 6.35 -8.65 -3.05
CA LYS A 14 7.52 -9.11 -3.80
C LYS A 14 7.59 -8.46 -5.17
N GLY A 15 8.82 -8.35 -5.70
CA GLY A 15 9.07 -7.79 -7.02
C GLY A 15 8.59 -6.35 -7.12
N SER A 16 7.93 -6.00 -8.22
CA SER A 16 7.46 -4.63 -8.49
C SER A 16 6.58 -4.06 -7.37
N LYS A 17 5.77 -4.88 -6.70
CA LYS A 17 4.93 -4.41 -5.59
C LYS A 17 5.73 -4.03 -4.34
N HIS A 18 6.88 -4.66 -4.11
CA HIS A 18 7.76 -4.28 -3.01
C HIS A 18 8.33 -2.87 -3.25
N HIS A 19 8.84 -2.63 -4.46
CA HIS A 19 9.35 -1.32 -4.84
C HIS A 19 8.28 -0.23 -4.72
N VAL A 20 7.05 -0.50 -5.19
CA VAL A 20 5.93 0.42 -5.00
C VAL A 20 5.68 0.68 -3.52
N PHE A 21 5.72 -0.33 -2.65
CA PHE A 21 5.54 -0.11 -1.20
C PHE A 21 6.58 0.86 -0.64
N GLN A 22 7.86 0.64 -0.96
CA GLN A 22 8.96 1.51 -0.51
C GLN A 22 8.80 2.92 -1.08
N GLU A 23 8.47 3.04 -2.37
CA GLU A 23 8.23 4.32 -3.04
C GLU A 23 7.10 5.09 -2.35
N LEU A 24 6.00 4.43 -2.01
CA LEU A 24 4.89 5.04 -1.29
C LEU A 24 5.26 5.56 0.10
N MET A 25 6.25 4.96 0.77
CA MET A 25 6.72 5.42 2.09
C MET A 25 7.69 6.61 2.01
N HIS A 26 8.29 6.86 0.83
CA HIS A 26 9.43 7.78 0.69
C HIS A 26 9.21 8.91 -0.32
N ALA A 27 8.31 8.74 -1.29
CA ALA A 27 8.06 9.69 -2.37
C ALA A 27 6.65 10.30 -2.24
N GLU A 28 6.37 10.95 -1.11
CA GLU A 28 5.05 11.51 -0.78
C GLU A 28 4.57 12.54 -1.84
N ASP A 29 5.49 13.27 -2.48
CA ASP A 29 5.17 14.28 -3.51
C ASP A 29 4.57 13.73 -4.81
N ALA A 30 4.64 12.41 -5.05
CA ALA A 30 4.15 11.78 -6.28
C ALA A 30 2.73 11.21 -6.15
N TYR A 31 2.18 11.16 -4.95
CA TYR A 31 0.95 10.44 -4.63
C TYR A 31 -0.05 11.28 -3.85
N ALA A 32 -1.33 10.95 -4.01
CA ALA A 32 -2.42 11.42 -3.17
C ALA A 32 -2.91 10.26 -2.29
N PHE A 33 -3.03 10.51 -0.99
CA PHE A 33 -3.42 9.52 0.01
C PHE A 33 -4.86 9.76 0.45
N ILE A 34 -5.75 8.81 0.14
CA ILE A 34 -7.18 8.92 0.43
C ILE A 34 -7.51 7.98 1.60
N PRO A 35 -7.98 8.49 2.75
CA PRO A 35 -8.41 7.64 3.85
C PRO A 35 -9.67 6.87 3.44
N VAL A 36 -9.67 5.55 3.65
CA VAL A 36 -10.81 4.70 3.32
C VAL A 36 -11.23 3.85 4.50
N ASP A 37 -12.44 4.08 5.01
CA ASP A 37 -13.04 3.22 6.04
C ASP A 37 -13.57 1.90 5.45
N GLY A 38 -14.04 0.99 6.30
CA GLY A 38 -14.53 -0.32 5.84
C GLY A 38 -15.73 -0.25 4.90
N ARG A 39 -16.60 0.75 5.07
CA ARG A 39 -17.81 0.92 4.26
C ARG A 39 -17.46 1.50 2.90
N TYR A 40 -16.71 2.60 2.89
CA TYR A 40 -16.25 3.27 1.69
C TYR A 40 -15.36 2.35 0.85
N LYS A 41 -14.51 1.52 1.49
CA LYS A 41 -13.73 0.49 0.80
C LYS A 41 -14.61 -0.50 0.05
N THR A 42 -15.69 -0.95 0.70
CA THR A 42 -16.63 -1.88 0.08
C THR A 42 -17.36 -1.22 -1.09
N ASP A 43 -17.75 0.04 -0.94
CA ASP A 43 -18.45 0.81 -1.98
C ASP A 43 -17.57 1.01 -3.22
N ILE A 44 -16.31 1.46 -3.07
CA ILE A 44 -15.41 1.64 -4.22
C ILE A 44 -15.08 0.30 -4.88
N TYR A 45 -14.90 -0.79 -4.11
CA TYR A 45 -14.66 -2.14 -4.67
C TYR A 45 -15.86 -2.64 -5.46
N ASN A 46 -17.06 -2.31 -5.00
CA ASN A 46 -18.28 -2.59 -5.74
C ASN A 46 -18.39 -1.70 -6.97
N GLN A 47 -17.86 -0.49 -7.00
CA GLN A 47 -17.92 0.33 -8.22
C GLN A 47 -16.80 -0.02 -9.22
N GLY A 48 -15.65 -0.51 -8.74
CA GLY A 48 -14.45 -0.72 -9.55
C GLY A 48 -13.72 0.57 -9.91
N LEU A 49 -14.14 1.70 -9.35
CA LEU A 49 -13.63 3.03 -9.66
C LEU A 49 -13.71 3.94 -8.43
N LEU A 50 -12.89 4.98 -8.44
CA LEU A 50 -12.98 6.12 -7.55
C LEU A 50 -13.76 7.23 -8.27
N ASP A 51 -14.99 7.52 -7.84
CA ASP A 51 -15.82 8.59 -8.41
C ASP A 51 -15.86 9.81 -7.46
N GLY A 52 -15.23 10.90 -7.89
CA GLY A 52 -15.24 12.19 -7.22
C GLY A 52 -16.20 13.22 -7.83
N ARG A 53 -16.98 12.87 -8.87
CA ARG A 53 -17.85 13.84 -9.58
C ARG A 53 -19.06 14.24 -8.74
N THR A 54 -19.64 13.30 -8.01
CA THR A 54 -20.83 13.54 -7.17
C THR A 54 -20.44 14.14 -5.83
N ARG A 55 -19.30 13.72 -5.29
CA ARG A 55 -18.73 14.21 -4.03
C ARG A 55 -17.22 14.23 -4.17
N ALA A 56 -16.63 15.42 -4.06
CA ALA A 56 -15.19 15.58 -4.09
C ALA A 56 -14.53 14.68 -3.04
N VAL A 57 -13.49 13.96 -3.45
CA VAL A 57 -12.76 13.02 -2.58
C VAL A 57 -11.58 13.75 -1.99
N ASN A 58 -11.56 13.93 -0.67
CA ASN A 58 -10.43 14.54 0.01
C ASN A 58 -9.24 13.57 0.04
N PHE A 59 -8.06 14.12 -0.18
CA PHE A 59 -6.81 13.40 -0.08
C PHE A 59 -5.80 14.22 0.74
N PHE A 60 -4.78 13.52 1.23
CA PHE A 60 -3.65 14.09 1.93
C PHE A 60 -2.38 13.94 1.08
N SER A 61 -1.42 14.83 1.29
CA SER A 61 -0.11 14.77 0.66
C SER A 61 0.80 13.73 1.31
N THR A 62 0.55 13.39 2.58
CA THR A 62 1.38 12.44 3.32
C THR A 62 0.53 11.26 3.80
N LEU A 63 1.16 10.09 3.90
CA LEU A 63 0.46 8.88 4.38
C LEU A 63 0.04 9.04 5.84
N PHE A 64 0.83 9.77 6.63
CA PHE A 64 0.68 9.90 8.08
C PHE A 64 -0.48 10.80 8.51
N GLU A 65 -0.92 11.71 7.64
CA GLU A 65 -2.12 12.51 7.88
C GLU A 65 -3.41 11.69 7.77
N CYS A 66 -3.35 10.46 7.22
CA CYS A 66 -4.51 9.59 7.09
C CYS A 66 -4.84 8.84 8.39
N GLU A 67 -5.87 9.29 9.11
CA GLU A 67 -6.43 8.57 10.26
C GLU A 67 -7.43 7.47 9.85
N SER A 68 -6.99 6.49 9.05
CA SER A 68 -7.85 5.38 8.60
C SER A 68 -7.13 4.03 8.61
N PRO A 69 -7.81 2.90 8.89
CA PRO A 69 -7.20 1.56 8.80
C PRO A 69 -6.66 1.22 7.40
N TRP A 70 -7.27 1.79 6.36
CA TRP A 70 -6.87 1.61 4.97
C TRP A 70 -6.70 2.96 4.30
N VAL A 71 -5.70 3.05 3.44
CA VAL A 71 -5.44 4.22 2.60
C VAL A 71 -5.39 3.76 1.16
N LEU A 72 -6.22 4.36 0.34
CA LEU A 72 -6.16 4.23 -1.11
C LEU A 72 -5.15 5.26 -1.61
N VAL A 73 -4.20 4.81 -2.41
CA VAL A 73 -3.17 5.66 -2.96
C VAL A 73 -3.41 5.87 -4.44
N LEU A 74 -3.46 7.13 -4.84
CA LEU A 74 -3.71 7.59 -6.19
C LEU A 74 -2.43 8.28 -6.73
N PRO A 75 -1.76 7.74 -7.76
CA PRO A 75 -0.66 8.44 -8.40
C PRO A 75 -1.13 9.79 -8.96
N LEU A 76 -0.45 10.89 -8.67
CA LEU A 76 -0.91 12.22 -9.11
C LEU A 76 -0.98 12.33 -10.65
N GLN A 77 -0.15 11.57 -11.37
CA GLN A 77 -0.16 11.51 -12.83
C GLN A 77 -1.48 10.96 -13.39
N THR A 78 -2.14 10.02 -12.71
CA THR A 78 -3.42 9.45 -13.17
C THR A 78 -4.60 10.39 -12.90
N ALA A 79 -4.43 11.34 -11.99
CA ALA A 79 -5.42 12.34 -11.61
C ALA A 79 -5.12 13.75 -12.16
N LYS A 80 -4.17 13.88 -13.09
CA LYS A 80 -3.70 15.18 -13.59
C LYS A 80 -4.86 16.00 -14.17
N GLY A 81 -5.05 17.21 -13.64
CA GLY A 81 -6.13 18.12 -14.03
C GLY A 81 -7.45 17.95 -13.27
N ASN A 82 -7.59 16.89 -12.45
CA ASN A 82 -8.77 16.61 -11.62
C ASN A 82 -8.51 16.85 -10.13
N LEU A 83 -7.35 17.41 -9.78
CA LEU A 83 -6.92 17.72 -8.42
C LEU A 83 -7.08 19.21 -8.17
N ASN A 84 -7.78 19.57 -7.09
CA ASN A 84 -7.99 20.95 -6.69
C ASN A 84 -8.01 21.03 -5.15
N ASN A 85 -7.13 21.82 -4.55
CA ASN A 85 -7.08 22.12 -3.11
C ASN A 85 -7.35 20.89 -2.20
N ASN A 86 -6.50 19.86 -2.27
CA ASN A 86 -6.61 18.62 -1.49
C ASN A 86 -7.90 17.80 -1.75
N SER A 87 -8.58 18.07 -2.85
CA SER A 87 -9.74 17.31 -3.30
C SER A 87 -9.55 16.81 -4.73
N PHE A 88 -10.02 15.60 -4.99
CA PHE A 88 -10.10 14.98 -6.30
C PHE A 88 -11.55 15.03 -6.81
N VAL A 89 -11.73 15.57 -8.01
CA VAL A 89 -13.01 15.64 -8.72
C VAL A 89 -12.84 15.05 -10.11
N GLY A 90 -13.10 13.75 -10.24
CA GLY A 90 -12.95 13.03 -11.49
C GLY A 90 -13.34 11.57 -11.35
N VAL A 91 -12.97 10.74 -12.32
CA VAL A 91 -13.16 9.28 -12.26
C VAL A 91 -11.84 8.61 -12.58
N VAL A 92 -11.41 7.69 -11.71
CA VAL A 92 -10.20 6.87 -11.92
C VAL A 92 -10.55 5.40 -11.71
N SER A 93 -10.09 4.52 -12.61
CA SER A 93 -10.23 3.06 -12.42
C SER A 93 -9.37 2.60 -11.24
N LEU A 94 -9.91 1.68 -10.43
CA LEU A 94 -9.16 1.10 -9.34
C LEU A 94 -7.97 0.24 -9.80
N ALA A 95 -7.89 -0.18 -11.07
CA ALA A 95 -6.73 -0.90 -11.59
C ALA A 95 -5.45 -0.05 -11.58
N GLN A 96 -5.57 1.29 -11.50
CA GLN A 96 -4.47 2.24 -11.50
C GLN A 96 -4.16 2.81 -10.10
N THR A 97 -4.81 2.28 -9.06
CA THR A 97 -4.62 2.72 -7.69
C THR A 97 -4.01 1.62 -6.85
N TYR A 98 -3.41 2.01 -5.73
CA TYR A 98 -2.86 1.08 -4.74
C TYR A 98 -3.69 1.16 -3.47
N ILE A 99 -3.64 0.12 -2.64
CA ILE A 99 -4.20 0.17 -1.29
C ILE A 99 -3.19 -0.37 -0.30
N VAL A 100 -3.02 0.37 0.79
CA VAL A 100 -2.10 0.06 1.88
C VAL A 100 -2.87 0.00 3.20
N ARG A 101 -2.41 -0.87 4.09
CA ARG A 101 -2.94 -0.97 5.45
C ARG A 101 -2.08 -0.16 6.40
N MET A 102 -2.66 0.85 7.05
CA MET A 102 -1.89 1.81 7.85
C MET A 102 -1.14 1.17 9.00
N ARG A 103 -1.74 0.20 9.70
CA ARG A 103 -1.08 -0.48 10.81
C ARG A 103 0.22 -1.16 10.38
N GLU A 104 0.24 -1.78 9.20
CA GLU A 104 1.42 -2.48 8.68
C GLU A 104 2.48 -1.49 8.22
N ALA A 105 2.09 -0.42 7.53
CA ALA A 105 2.99 0.65 7.10
C ALA A 105 3.68 1.34 8.29
N VAL A 106 2.91 1.74 9.30
CA VAL A 106 3.43 2.39 10.52
C VAL A 106 4.37 1.45 11.29
N THR A 107 4.04 0.15 11.36
CA THR A 107 4.91 -0.83 12.05
C THR A 107 6.25 -0.97 11.34
N PHE A 108 6.24 -1.06 10.00
CA PHE A 108 7.45 -1.12 9.20
C PHE A 108 8.31 0.15 9.35
N LEU A 109 7.69 1.32 9.29
CA LEU A 109 8.40 2.58 9.44
C LEU A 109 9.09 2.70 10.80
N ASN A 110 8.36 2.44 11.88
CA ASN A 110 8.89 2.58 13.24
C ASN A 110 9.97 1.56 13.58
N ASN A 111 9.80 0.30 13.15
CA ASN A 111 10.68 -0.79 13.60
C ASN A 111 11.89 -0.99 12.68
N VAL A 112 11.76 -0.62 11.41
CA VAL A 112 12.69 -1.06 10.36
C VAL A 112 13.23 0.13 9.55
N CYS A 113 12.36 1.03 9.12
CA CYS A 113 12.80 2.16 8.31
C CYS A 113 13.58 3.19 9.14
N MET A 114 13.07 3.54 10.33
CA MET A 114 13.72 4.49 11.24
C MET A 114 15.01 3.95 11.87
N SER A 115 15.21 2.63 11.89
CA SER A 115 16.44 1.99 12.34
C SER A 115 17.48 1.82 11.21
N CYS A 116 17.10 2.06 9.96
CA CYS A 116 18.01 2.09 8.83
C CYS A 116 18.89 3.35 8.89
N GLY A 117 20.21 3.17 8.90
CA GLY A 117 21.18 4.28 8.95
C GLY A 117 21.17 5.22 7.73
N GLU A 118 20.42 4.86 6.68
CA GLU A 118 20.24 5.67 5.46
C GLU A 118 18.89 6.39 5.40
N TYR A 119 18.05 6.30 6.44
CA TYR A 119 16.76 6.99 6.49
C TYR A 119 16.89 8.51 6.29
N GLY A 120 16.12 9.08 5.38
CA GLY A 120 16.09 10.52 5.11
C GLY A 120 17.29 11.08 4.33
N SER A 121 18.27 10.24 3.96
CA SER A 121 19.41 10.66 3.14
C SER A 121 19.05 10.67 1.65
N ALA A 122 19.73 11.47 0.83
CA ALA A 122 19.58 11.38 -0.64
C ALA A 122 20.00 10.00 -1.19
N LYS A 123 20.85 9.29 -0.43
CA LYS A 123 21.23 7.89 -0.71
C LYS A 123 20.11 6.92 -0.37
N CYS A 124 19.16 7.24 0.51
CA CYS A 124 17.94 6.47 0.70
C CYS A 124 17.32 6.21 -0.68
N TYR A 125 16.94 7.24 -1.42
CA TYR A 125 16.33 7.04 -2.75
C TYR A 125 17.30 6.51 -3.83
N LEU A 126 18.57 6.91 -3.82
CA LEU A 126 19.54 6.63 -4.90
C LEU A 126 20.35 5.32 -4.73
N SER A 127 20.39 4.72 -3.54
CA SER A 127 21.14 3.49 -3.24
C SER A 127 20.27 2.31 -2.77
N LEU A 128 18.94 2.42 -2.85
CA LEU A 128 17.96 1.35 -2.58
C LEU A 128 17.99 0.24 -3.65
N THR A 129 19.11 -0.48 -3.73
CA THR A 129 19.07 -1.94 -3.90
C THR A 129 18.91 -2.65 -2.54
N PHE A 130 18.87 -1.91 -1.43
CA PHE A 130 18.60 -2.47 -0.11
C PHE A 130 17.10 -2.52 0.17
N ASP A 131 16.54 -3.72 0.20
CA ASP A 131 15.23 -3.98 0.80
C ASP A 131 15.33 -3.60 2.28
N CYS A 132 14.81 -2.43 2.69
CA CYS A 132 14.68 -2.11 4.11
C CYS A 132 13.89 -3.21 4.85
N GLY A 133 13.08 -4.03 4.16
CA GLY A 133 12.40 -5.20 4.73
C GLY A 133 13.15 -6.54 4.68
N GLU A 134 14.42 -6.61 4.26
CA GLU A 134 15.17 -7.88 4.26
C GLU A 134 15.40 -8.42 5.68
N ASP A 135 15.56 -7.53 6.66
CA ASP A 135 15.80 -7.93 8.06
C ASP A 135 14.63 -8.65 8.71
N ASP A 136 13.36 -8.36 8.36
CA ASP A 136 12.21 -9.10 8.88
C ASP A 136 12.26 -10.57 8.43
N ARG A 137 12.75 -10.84 7.21
CA ARG A 137 12.80 -12.20 6.69
C ARG A 137 13.94 -13.00 7.30
N GLU A 138 15.08 -12.37 7.58
CA GLU A 138 16.21 -13.02 8.25
C GLU A 138 15.97 -13.16 9.76
N GLN A 139 15.35 -12.17 10.40
CA GLN A 139 14.99 -12.19 11.82
C GLN A 139 13.89 -13.22 12.14
N TYR A 140 12.90 -13.41 11.24
CA TYR A 140 11.81 -14.36 11.45
C TYR A 140 11.98 -15.68 10.70
N ARG A 141 13.06 -15.88 9.93
CA ARG A 141 13.33 -17.13 9.18
C ARG A 141 13.24 -18.37 10.07
N ASP A 142 13.73 -18.22 11.30
CA ASP A 142 13.81 -19.26 12.32
C ASP A 142 12.78 -19.07 13.46
N SER A 143 11.82 -18.17 13.28
CA SER A 143 10.76 -17.94 14.27
C SER A 143 9.61 -18.94 14.12
N SER A 144 9.01 -19.34 15.25
CA SER A 144 7.82 -20.21 15.28
C SER A 144 6.64 -19.64 14.49
N TRP A 145 6.56 -18.31 14.35
CA TRP A 145 5.52 -17.64 13.58
C TRP A 145 5.64 -17.89 12.07
N PHE A 146 6.87 -17.92 11.53
CA PHE A 146 7.09 -18.16 10.10
C PHE A 146 6.83 -19.62 9.72
N GLU A 147 7.19 -20.57 10.60
CA GLU A 147 6.82 -21.97 10.45
C GLU A 147 5.29 -22.16 10.47
N MET A 148 4.61 -21.52 11.41
CA MET A 148 3.15 -21.54 11.49
C MET A 148 2.49 -21.00 10.21
N GLN A 149 3.00 -19.89 9.66
CA GLN A 149 2.53 -19.32 8.39
C GLN A 149 2.78 -20.26 7.20
N LYS A 150 3.94 -20.92 7.16
CA LYS A 150 4.28 -21.92 6.14
C LYS A 150 3.34 -23.12 6.19
N GLU A 151 3.00 -23.57 7.39
CA GLU A 151 2.06 -24.66 7.63
C GLU A 151 0.62 -24.29 7.25
N ILE A 152 0.17 -23.07 7.59
CA ILE A 152 -1.14 -22.54 7.18
C ILE A 152 -1.24 -22.45 5.64
N ARG A 153 -0.18 -21.99 4.96
CA ARG A 153 -0.14 -21.93 3.49
C ARG A 153 -0.18 -23.32 2.86
N ARG A 154 0.51 -24.30 3.45
CA ARG A 154 0.46 -25.71 3.02
C ARG A 154 -0.95 -26.29 3.17
N LYS A 155 -1.57 -26.14 4.35
CA LYS A 155 -2.95 -26.57 4.63
C LYS A 155 -3.97 -25.92 3.69
N ARG A 156 -3.76 -24.68 3.27
CA ARG A 156 -4.62 -24.00 2.27
C ARG A 156 -4.44 -24.57 0.87
N LYS A 157 -3.22 -24.92 0.46
CA LYS A 157 -2.98 -25.58 -0.84
C LYS A 157 -3.61 -26.97 -0.90
N ASP A 158 -3.45 -27.77 0.15
CA ASP A 158 -3.98 -29.13 0.21
C ASP A 158 -5.51 -29.16 0.21
N ARG A 159 -6.17 -28.10 0.72
CA ARG A 159 -7.64 -27.96 0.65
C ARG A 159 -8.16 -27.54 -0.73
N VAL A 160 -7.33 -26.90 -1.55
CA VAL A 160 -7.72 -26.40 -2.88
C VAL A 160 -7.44 -27.44 -3.97
N PHE A 161 -6.46 -28.33 -3.74
CA PHE A 161 -6.19 -29.49 -4.58
C PHE A 161 -6.23 -30.76 -3.74
N PRO A 162 -7.42 -31.32 -3.46
CA PRO A 162 -7.50 -32.63 -2.85
C PRO A 162 -6.92 -33.65 -3.85
N VAL A 163 -5.94 -34.44 -3.40
CA VAL A 163 -5.48 -35.65 -4.10
C VAL A 163 -6.49 -36.77 -3.85
#